data_AF-A0A9P4K2D5-F1
#
_entry.id   AF-A0A9P4K2D5-F1
#
_cell.length_a   1.000
_cell.length_b   1.000
_cell.length_c   1.000
_cell.angle_alpha   90.00
_cell.angle_beta   90.00
_cell.angle_gamma   90.00
#
_symmetry.space_group_name_H-M   'P 1'
#
loop_
_entity.id
_entity.type
_entity.pdbx_description
1 polymer ?
#
loop_
_entity_poly.entity_id
_entity_poly.type
_entity_poly.pdbx_seq_one_letter_code
_entity_poly.pdbx_strand_id
1 'polypeptide(L)'
;MPSVTCEISITNKFRDTKFFLFQEVPKAENGPSGEIFSNVFKVTDSISAASDGSSTLQLQMDNDFYAIFGSKVGGGTATRINTSSFRQVKLGPGGSVVAVTYKTGTFKWDDVAVVGRSAPNEGGFQFISDDSIPTDTNTRYIGVGVQDPDNQGKVVPIATYLAEPSLNSMLYPKMTYYVATGSWQPGQLVDRNAIGKYVKVDFEGAKIFKAVLTLQSNGNWVDEGNQSLANQVKVEPHNTQ
;
A
#
# COMPACT_ATOMS: atom_id res chain seq x y z
N MET A 1 1.17 1.44 17.67
CA MET A 1 1.27 2.89 17.39
C MET A 1 -0.13 3.49 17.45
N PRO A 2 -0.30 4.75 17.87
CA PRO A 2 -1.56 5.45 17.70
C PRO A 2 -1.90 5.58 16.21
N SER A 3 -3.20 5.66 15.89
CA SER A 3 -3.64 5.97 14.53
C SER A 3 -3.17 7.39 14.17
N VAL A 4 -2.52 7.54 13.02
CA VAL A 4 -2.06 8.83 12.47
C VAL A 4 -2.47 8.92 11.01
N THR A 5 -2.77 10.14 10.56
CA THR A 5 -3.06 10.45 9.17
C THR A 5 -1.84 11.14 8.54
N CYS A 6 -1.30 10.53 7.49
CA CYS A 6 -0.29 11.11 6.63
C CYS A 6 -0.94 11.96 5.55
N GLU A 7 -0.38 13.14 5.28
CA GLU A 7 -0.83 14.04 4.23
C GLU A 7 0.30 14.29 3.22
N ILE A 8 0.00 14.16 1.93
CA ILE A 8 0.86 14.61 0.84
C ILE A 8 0.11 15.71 0.09
N SER A 9 0.60 16.95 0.21
CA SER A 9 0.15 18.08 -0.60
C SER A 9 1.01 18.17 -1.86
N ILE A 10 0.39 18.29 -3.04
CA ILE A 10 1.08 18.37 -4.32
C ILE A 10 0.60 19.58 -5.11
N THR A 11 1.53 20.42 -5.54
CA THR A 11 1.29 21.47 -6.54
C THR A 11 1.62 20.95 -7.93
N ASN A 12 0.70 21.04 -8.87
CA ASN A 12 0.90 20.59 -10.26
C ASN A 12 1.24 21.76 -11.20
N LYS A 13 2.50 21.81 -11.64
CA LYS A 13 2.99 22.74 -12.67
C LYS A 13 3.32 22.03 -14.00
N PHE A 14 3.08 20.72 -14.11
CA PHE A 14 3.51 19.91 -15.26
C PHE A 14 2.58 20.03 -16.47
N ARG A 15 1.48 19.28 -16.42
CA ARG A 15 0.38 19.28 -17.39
C ARG A 15 -0.84 18.67 -16.70
N ASP A 16 -1.97 18.73 -17.38
CA ASP A 16 -3.18 18.04 -16.98
C ASP A 16 -2.90 16.53 -16.86
N THR A 17 -3.02 16.01 -15.64
CA THR A 17 -2.64 14.63 -15.35
C THR A 17 -3.35 14.06 -14.14
N LYS A 18 -3.36 12.73 -14.05
CA LYS A 18 -3.82 11.99 -12.88
C LYS A 18 -2.63 11.56 -12.05
N PHE A 19 -2.78 11.61 -10.74
CA PHE A 19 -1.81 11.09 -9.79
C PHE A 19 -2.26 9.71 -9.33
N PHE A 20 -1.31 8.81 -9.13
CA PHE A 20 -1.56 7.55 -8.46
C PHE A 20 -0.55 7.33 -7.35
N LEU A 21 -1.02 6.64 -6.33
CA LEU A 21 -0.33 6.38 -5.08
C LEU A 21 -0.23 4.87 -4.90
N PHE A 22 0.94 4.38 -4.50
CA PHE A 22 1.14 3.02 -4.00
C PHE A 22 2.10 3.05 -2.81
N GLN A 23 2.19 1.95 -2.07
CA GLN A 23 2.96 1.89 -0.84
C GLN A 23 4.20 1.02 -1.03
N GLU A 24 5.23 1.25 -0.21
CA GLU A 24 6.37 0.34 -0.14
C GLU A 24 5.90 -1.09 0.15
N VAL A 25 6.47 -2.04 -0.58
CA VAL A 25 6.24 -3.46 -0.33
C VAL A 25 6.74 -3.78 1.08
N PRO A 26 5.89 -4.33 1.96
CA PRO A 26 6.30 -4.66 3.32
C PRO A 26 7.44 -5.67 3.28
N LYS A 27 8.42 -5.51 4.17
CA LYS A 27 9.38 -6.59 4.43
C LYS A 27 8.59 -7.81 4.92
N ALA A 28 8.95 -8.99 4.46
CA ALA A 28 8.42 -10.25 4.95
C ALA A 28 9.55 -11.11 5.52
N GLU A 29 9.33 -11.69 6.70
CA GLU A 29 10.18 -12.75 7.26
C GLU A 29 9.41 -14.06 7.19
N ASN A 30 10.08 -15.14 6.74
CA ASN A 30 9.41 -16.39 6.38
C ASN A 30 8.22 -16.14 5.44
N GLY A 31 8.42 -15.20 4.49
CA GLY A 31 7.43 -14.79 3.52
C GLY A 31 7.13 -15.86 2.47
N PRO A 32 6.26 -15.55 1.49
CA PRO A 32 5.99 -16.46 0.39
C PRO A 32 7.26 -16.82 -0.36
N SER A 33 7.25 -17.99 -1.01
CA SER A 33 8.31 -18.37 -1.94
C SER A 33 8.36 -17.48 -3.19
N GLY A 34 7.22 -16.88 -3.55
CA GLY A 34 7.08 -15.96 -4.68
C GLY A 34 7.31 -14.48 -4.34
N GLU A 35 7.15 -13.64 -5.36
CA GLU A 35 7.24 -12.18 -5.25
C GLU A 35 6.06 -11.59 -4.48
N ILE A 36 6.33 -10.57 -3.65
CA ILE A 36 5.30 -9.70 -3.09
C ILE A 36 5.16 -8.49 -4.00
N PHE A 37 3.99 -8.37 -4.61
CA PHE A 37 3.68 -7.29 -5.53
C PHE A 37 3.17 -6.07 -4.78
N SER A 38 3.55 -4.88 -5.25
CA SER A 38 2.89 -3.63 -4.86
C SER A 38 1.59 -3.45 -5.64
N ASN A 39 0.59 -2.84 -5.00
CA ASN A 39 -0.68 -2.51 -5.64
C ASN A 39 -0.92 -1.00 -5.62
N VAL A 40 -1.58 -0.48 -6.66
CA VAL A 40 -2.06 0.90 -6.68
C VAL A 40 -3.11 1.07 -5.60
N PHE A 41 -2.85 1.97 -4.66
CA PHE A 41 -3.77 2.28 -3.57
C PHE A 41 -4.84 3.28 -4.03
N LYS A 42 -4.42 4.44 -4.54
CA LYS A 42 -5.34 5.52 -4.91
C LYS A 42 -4.96 6.09 -6.27
N VAL A 43 -5.96 6.57 -6.99
CA VAL A 43 -5.82 7.32 -8.24
C VAL A 43 -6.74 8.52 -8.16
N THR A 44 -6.24 9.69 -8.56
CA THR A 44 -7.01 10.93 -8.53
C THR A 44 -7.78 11.15 -9.83
N ASP A 45 -8.70 12.09 -9.82
CA ASP A 45 -9.14 12.74 -11.04
C ASP A 45 -8.00 13.53 -11.69
N SER A 46 -8.22 13.98 -12.93
CA SER A 46 -7.24 14.80 -13.63
C SER A 46 -7.15 16.17 -12.97
N ILE A 47 -5.95 16.57 -12.60
CA ILE A 47 -5.65 17.87 -12.02
C ILE A 47 -4.93 18.69 -13.08
N SER A 48 -5.48 19.85 -13.44
CA SER A 48 -4.89 20.72 -14.45
C SER A 48 -3.56 21.31 -13.99
N ALA A 49 -2.71 21.78 -14.90
CA ALA A 49 -1.49 22.50 -14.53
C ALA A 49 -1.77 24.01 -14.35
N ALA A 50 -1.18 24.61 -13.33
CA ALA A 50 -1.20 26.07 -13.15
C ALA A 50 0.20 26.58 -12.77
N SER A 51 0.71 27.55 -13.52
CA SER A 51 2.06 28.10 -13.33
C SER A 51 2.18 28.97 -12.07
N ASP A 52 1.07 29.54 -11.59
CA ASP A 52 0.97 30.35 -10.37
C ASP A 52 0.94 29.51 -9.08
N GLY A 53 0.94 28.17 -9.20
CA GLY A 53 0.89 27.26 -8.07
C GLY A 53 -0.49 27.09 -7.45
N SER A 54 -1.55 27.63 -8.06
CA SER A 54 -2.93 27.48 -7.57
C SER A 54 -3.48 26.06 -7.72
N SER A 55 -2.94 25.29 -8.67
CA SER A 55 -3.35 23.91 -8.89
C SER A 55 -2.71 22.98 -7.88
N THR A 56 -3.49 22.59 -6.88
CA THR A 56 -3.05 21.74 -5.77
C THR A 56 -3.98 20.57 -5.56
N LEU A 57 -3.43 19.48 -5.04
CA LEU A 57 -4.20 18.35 -4.52
C LEU A 57 -3.64 17.90 -3.17
N GLN A 58 -4.48 17.23 -2.38
CA GLN A 58 -4.10 16.63 -1.12
C GLN A 58 -4.48 15.15 -1.11
N LEU A 59 -3.53 14.31 -0.70
CA LEU A 59 -3.73 12.88 -0.48
C LEU A 59 -3.61 12.65 1.03
N GLN A 60 -4.62 12.01 1.62
CA GLN A 60 -4.63 11.62 3.03
C GLN A 60 -4.66 10.10 3.15
N MET A 61 -3.82 9.57 4.02
CA MET A 61 -3.65 8.14 4.24
C MET A 61 -3.51 7.85 5.73
N ASP A 62 -4.37 6.99 6.26
CA ASP A 62 -4.23 6.53 7.64
C ASP A 62 -3.22 5.39 7.75
N ASN A 63 -2.63 5.21 8.92
CA ASN A 63 -1.72 4.10 9.23
C ASN A 63 -2.43 2.86 9.79
N ASP A 64 -3.74 2.75 9.57
CA ASP A 64 -4.51 1.56 9.92
C ASP A 64 -4.31 0.49 8.84
N PHE A 65 -3.51 -0.52 9.19
CA PHE A 65 -3.22 -1.64 8.33
C PHE A 65 -4.23 -2.77 8.52
N TYR A 66 -4.45 -3.50 7.43
CA TYR A 66 -5.36 -4.63 7.39
C TYR A 66 -4.66 -5.84 6.80
N ALA A 67 -4.83 -6.99 7.43
CA ALA A 67 -4.64 -8.25 6.75
C ALA A 67 -5.79 -8.46 5.77
N ILE A 68 -5.47 -8.88 4.55
CA ILE A 68 -6.47 -9.11 3.51
C ILE A 68 -6.32 -10.50 2.91
N PHE A 69 -7.42 -11.01 2.39
CA PHE A 69 -7.40 -11.99 1.32
C PHE A 69 -8.35 -11.57 0.20
N GLY A 70 -8.04 -12.02 -1.00
CA GLY A 70 -8.75 -11.58 -2.19
C GLY A 70 -8.47 -12.45 -3.41
N SER A 71 -9.05 -12.04 -4.51
CA SER A 71 -8.87 -12.70 -5.79
C SER A 71 -8.46 -11.74 -6.89
N LYS A 72 -7.73 -12.27 -7.86
CA LYS A 72 -7.49 -11.57 -9.12
C LYS A 72 -8.82 -11.28 -9.80
N VAL A 73 -8.98 -10.05 -10.29
CA VAL A 73 -10.12 -9.60 -11.09
C VAL A 73 -9.64 -8.96 -12.38
N GLY A 74 -10.49 -9.03 -13.41
CA GLY A 74 -10.19 -8.52 -14.75
C GLY A 74 -9.49 -9.54 -15.66
N GLY A 75 -9.59 -9.31 -16.97
CA GLY A 75 -8.83 -10.00 -18.01
C GLY A 75 -8.08 -8.97 -18.86
N GLY A 76 -6.84 -9.27 -19.25
CA GLY A 76 -5.99 -8.37 -20.03
C GLY A 76 -4.58 -8.19 -19.45
N THR A 77 -3.91 -7.10 -19.86
CA THR A 77 -2.51 -6.80 -19.48
C THR A 77 -2.33 -6.27 -18.06
N ALA A 78 -3.40 -5.75 -17.43
CA ALA A 78 -3.37 -5.19 -16.08
C ALA A 78 -4.03 -6.15 -15.09
N THR A 79 -3.21 -6.88 -14.31
CA THR A 79 -3.71 -7.70 -13.20
C THR A 79 -4.14 -6.78 -12.05
N ARG A 80 -5.36 -6.95 -11.55
CA ARG A 80 -5.88 -6.24 -10.37
C ARG A 80 -6.33 -7.24 -9.31
N ILE A 81 -6.10 -6.91 -8.05
CA ILE A 81 -6.58 -7.69 -6.91
C ILE A 81 -7.76 -6.95 -6.26
N ASN A 82 -8.84 -7.68 -6.00
CA ASN A 82 -9.94 -7.19 -5.17
C ASN A 82 -9.91 -7.90 -3.81
N THR A 83 -9.98 -7.12 -2.74
CA THR A 83 -10.16 -7.62 -1.38
C THR A 83 -11.54 -8.28 -1.26
N SER A 84 -11.55 -9.55 -0.84
CA SER A 84 -12.78 -10.28 -0.53
C SER A 84 -13.15 -10.16 0.95
N SER A 85 -12.14 -10.16 1.83
CA SER A 85 -12.32 -9.94 3.26
C SER A 85 -11.05 -9.34 3.87
N PHE A 86 -11.20 -8.70 5.01
CA PHE A 86 -10.12 -8.02 5.70
C PHE A 86 -10.30 -8.07 7.23
N ARG A 87 -9.18 -7.93 7.94
CA ARG A 87 -9.10 -7.77 9.40
C ARG A 87 -8.13 -6.64 9.71
N GLN A 88 -8.55 -5.67 10.52
CA GLN A 88 -7.62 -4.65 11.02
C GLN A 88 -6.55 -5.34 11.86
N VAL A 89 -5.29 -4.97 11.66
CA VAL A 89 -4.16 -5.55 12.40
C VAL A 89 -3.49 -4.51 13.27
N LYS A 90 -3.13 -4.94 14.47
CA LYS A 90 -2.25 -4.19 15.36
C LYS A 90 -0.81 -4.60 15.07
N LEU A 91 0.05 -3.63 14.80
CA LEU A 91 1.49 -3.88 14.68
C LEU A 91 2.10 -4.08 16.07
N GLY A 92 3.08 -4.99 16.17
CA GLY A 92 3.70 -5.38 17.42
C GLY A 92 4.64 -4.33 18.02
N PRO A 93 5.23 -4.63 19.20
CA PRO A 93 5.14 -5.91 19.92
C PRO A 93 3.74 -6.16 20.51
N GLY A 94 3.36 -7.44 20.67
CA GLY A 94 2.00 -7.83 21.05
C GLY A 94 0.98 -7.49 19.96
N GLY A 95 1.39 -7.67 18.70
CA GLY A 95 0.59 -7.38 17.52
C GLY A 95 -0.38 -8.51 17.16
N SER A 96 -1.15 -8.31 16.11
CA SER A 96 -2.10 -9.30 15.61
C SER A 96 -1.41 -10.52 15.02
N VAL A 97 -2.02 -11.68 15.26
CA VAL A 97 -1.80 -12.89 14.46
C VAL A 97 -3.11 -13.15 13.73
N VAL A 98 -3.05 -13.29 12.41
CA VAL A 98 -4.20 -13.65 11.58
C VAL A 98 -3.94 -14.98 10.90
N ALA A 99 -4.98 -15.78 10.71
CA ALA A 99 -4.88 -17.06 10.03
C ALA A 99 -5.96 -17.18 8.95
N VAL A 100 -5.62 -17.79 7.82
CA VAL A 100 -6.55 -18.11 6.74
C VAL A 100 -6.58 -19.62 6.49
N THR A 101 -7.77 -20.13 6.22
CA THR A 101 -8.03 -21.50 5.78
C THR A 101 -8.83 -21.47 4.48
N TYR A 102 -8.77 -22.56 3.71
CA TYR A 102 -9.55 -22.77 2.51
C TYR A 102 -10.52 -23.94 2.71
N LYS A 103 -11.81 -23.60 2.83
CA LYS A 103 -12.86 -24.59 3.09
C LYS A 103 -14.04 -24.33 2.16
N THR A 104 -14.62 -25.41 1.62
CA THR A 104 -15.81 -25.33 0.74
C THR A 104 -15.64 -24.38 -0.45
N GLY A 105 -14.45 -24.35 -1.05
CA GLY A 105 -14.20 -23.56 -2.26
C GLY A 105 -13.85 -22.09 -2.03
N THR A 106 -13.69 -21.64 -0.79
CA THR A 106 -13.45 -20.22 -0.47
C THR A 106 -12.51 -20.03 0.71
N PHE A 107 -11.85 -18.87 0.77
CA PHE A 107 -11.07 -18.46 1.93
C PHE A 107 -11.95 -18.04 3.09
N LYS A 108 -11.50 -18.38 4.30
CA LYS A 108 -12.10 -17.97 5.56
C LYS A 108 -11.00 -17.62 6.55
N TRP A 109 -11.27 -16.65 7.41
CA TRP A 109 -10.44 -16.40 8.59
C TRP A 109 -10.59 -17.58 9.56
N ASP A 110 -9.46 -18.09 10.07
CA ASP A 110 -9.42 -19.10 11.12
C ASP A 110 -9.11 -18.44 12.47
N ASP A 111 -10.16 -17.91 13.10
CA ASP A 111 -10.04 -17.23 14.39
C ASP A 111 -9.64 -18.21 15.52
N VAL A 112 -9.84 -19.52 15.34
CA VAL A 112 -9.49 -20.55 16.34
C VAL A 112 -7.98 -20.79 16.37
N ALA A 113 -7.33 -20.82 15.20
CA ALA A 113 -5.88 -21.03 15.08
C ALA A 113 -5.02 -19.92 15.72
N VAL A 114 -5.61 -18.77 16.05
CA VAL A 114 -4.91 -17.59 16.56
C VAL A 114 -5.23 -17.23 18.01
N VAL A 115 -6.11 -17.99 18.69
CA VAL A 115 -6.48 -17.74 20.08
C VAL A 115 -5.25 -17.74 20.98
N GLY A 116 -5.10 -16.68 21.78
CA GLY A 116 -4.00 -16.53 22.73
C GLY A 116 -2.63 -16.23 22.10
N ARG A 117 -2.56 -16.01 20.78
CA ARG A 117 -1.33 -15.69 20.06
C ARG A 117 -1.19 -14.19 19.88
N SER A 118 0.05 -13.71 19.87
CA SER A 118 0.37 -12.33 19.52
C SER A 118 1.69 -12.28 18.75
N ALA A 119 1.81 -11.34 17.82
CA ALA A 119 3.04 -11.12 17.07
C ALA A 119 4.09 -10.49 17.99
N PRO A 120 5.26 -11.13 18.19
CA PRO A 120 6.26 -10.64 19.12
C PRO A 120 7.09 -9.47 18.57
N ASN A 121 7.18 -9.35 17.24
CA ASN A 121 8.12 -8.43 16.60
C ASN A 121 7.54 -7.02 16.48
N GLU A 122 8.36 -6.03 16.79
CA GLU A 122 8.01 -4.62 16.69
C GLU A 122 7.72 -4.22 15.24
N GLY A 123 6.64 -3.45 15.04
CA GLY A 123 6.24 -2.97 13.71
C GLY A 123 5.68 -4.05 12.77
N GLY A 124 5.57 -5.30 13.22
CA GLY A 124 5.08 -6.42 12.41
C GLY A 124 3.75 -7.00 12.89
N PHE A 125 3.08 -7.72 11.99
CA PHE A 125 1.99 -8.64 12.34
C PHE A 125 2.21 -9.99 11.65
N GLN A 126 1.66 -11.06 12.23
CA GLN A 126 1.87 -12.42 11.73
C GLN A 126 0.68 -12.86 10.86
N PHE A 127 0.97 -13.39 9.67
CA PHE A 127 -0.01 -13.98 8.76
C PHE A 127 0.27 -15.47 8.62
N ILE A 128 -0.73 -16.29 8.92
CA ILE A 128 -0.65 -17.75 8.87
C ILE A 128 -1.62 -18.29 7.84
N SER A 129 -1.24 -19.35 7.14
CA SER A 129 -2.17 -20.21 6.41
C SER A 129 -1.98 -21.66 6.82
N ASP A 130 -3.05 -22.44 6.75
CA ASP A 130 -2.99 -23.89 6.97
C ASP A 130 -2.63 -24.65 5.68
N ASP A 131 -2.65 -25.98 5.74
CA ASP A 131 -2.34 -26.87 4.62
C ASP A 131 -3.51 -27.03 3.62
N SER A 132 -4.66 -26.43 3.88
CA SER A 132 -5.84 -26.54 3.01
C SER A 132 -5.77 -25.62 1.78
N ILE A 133 -4.84 -24.66 1.76
CA ILE A 133 -4.67 -23.71 0.65
C ILE A 133 -4.24 -24.47 -0.62
N PRO A 134 -5.01 -24.39 -1.72
CA PRO A 134 -4.64 -25.04 -2.96
C PRO A 134 -3.41 -24.39 -3.60
N THR A 135 -2.44 -25.19 -4.03
CA THR A 135 -1.21 -24.73 -4.69
C THR A 135 -1.37 -24.49 -6.19
N ASP A 136 -2.52 -24.85 -6.76
CA ASP A 136 -2.77 -24.87 -8.20
C ASP A 136 -3.40 -23.58 -8.75
N THR A 137 -3.57 -22.54 -7.92
CA THR A 137 -4.30 -21.34 -8.34
C THR A 137 -3.51 -20.05 -8.28
N ASN A 138 -3.24 -19.48 -9.46
CA ASN A 138 -2.64 -18.14 -9.63
C ASN A 138 -3.65 -16.99 -9.44
N THR A 139 -4.76 -17.25 -8.74
CA THR A 139 -5.90 -16.33 -8.65
C THR A 139 -6.22 -15.90 -7.22
N ARG A 140 -5.57 -16.49 -6.22
CA ARG A 140 -5.86 -16.29 -4.79
C ARG A 140 -4.70 -15.59 -4.11
N TYR A 141 -4.99 -14.45 -3.50
CA TYR A 141 -3.99 -13.56 -2.94
C TYR A 141 -4.27 -13.28 -1.48
N ILE A 142 -3.20 -13.16 -0.71
CA ILE A 142 -3.21 -12.61 0.64
C ILE A 142 -2.23 -11.44 0.71
N GLY A 143 -2.29 -10.68 1.79
CA GLY A 143 -1.31 -9.62 2.01
C GLY A 143 -1.83 -8.52 2.92
N VAL A 144 -1.44 -7.30 2.58
CA VAL A 144 -1.73 -6.09 3.36
C VAL A 144 -2.59 -5.15 2.53
N GLY A 145 -3.58 -4.56 3.19
CA GLY A 145 -4.39 -3.47 2.67
C GLY A 145 -4.47 -2.31 3.64
N VAL A 146 -5.02 -1.21 3.15
CA VAL A 146 -5.37 -0.03 3.94
C VAL A 146 -6.80 0.40 3.62
N GLN A 147 -7.41 1.14 4.53
CA GLN A 147 -8.76 1.66 4.34
C GLN A 147 -8.81 2.59 3.12
N ASP A 148 -9.85 2.43 2.28
CA ASP A 148 -10.16 3.38 1.22
C ASP A 148 -10.61 4.70 1.88
N PRO A 149 -9.90 5.82 1.69
CA PRO A 149 -10.24 7.10 2.32
C PRO A 149 -11.58 7.64 1.81
N ASP A 150 -12.00 7.23 0.61
CA ASP A 150 -13.26 7.66 0.01
C ASP A 150 -14.40 6.68 0.34
N ASN A 151 -14.10 5.54 0.99
CA ASN A 151 -15.08 4.52 1.37
C ASN A 151 -14.64 3.72 2.60
N GLN A 152 -15.10 4.11 3.78
CA GLN A 152 -14.79 3.45 5.06
C GLN A 152 -15.22 1.97 5.15
N GLY A 153 -16.04 1.46 4.22
CA GLY A 153 -16.42 0.04 4.16
C GLY A 153 -15.47 -0.84 3.34
N LYS A 154 -14.42 -0.27 2.72
CA LYS A 154 -13.61 -0.96 1.71
C LYS A 154 -12.12 -0.85 2.00
N VAL A 155 -11.42 -1.99 2.02
CA VAL A 155 -9.96 -2.04 2.13
C VAL A 155 -9.35 -2.30 0.75
N VAL A 156 -8.41 -1.45 0.34
CA VAL A 156 -7.67 -1.58 -0.92
C VAL A 156 -6.34 -2.31 -0.66
N PRO A 157 -5.97 -3.32 -1.47
CA PRO A 157 -4.66 -3.95 -1.35
C PRO A 157 -3.55 -2.93 -1.61
N ILE A 158 -2.50 -2.96 -0.80
CA ILE A 158 -1.26 -2.18 -0.99
C ILE A 158 -0.09 -3.09 -1.34
N ALA A 159 -0.12 -4.33 -0.85
CA ALA A 159 0.85 -5.36 -1.17
C ALA A 159 0.19 -6.72 -1.12
N THR A 160 0.39 -7.52 -2.16
CA THR A 160 -0.25 -8.83 -2.30
C THR A 160 0.72 -9.86 -2.82
N TYR A 161 0.51 -11.11 -2.43
CA TYR A 161 1.25 -12.25 -2.91
C TYR A 161 0.32 -13.46 -2.98
N LEU A 162 0.72 -14.47 -3.77
CA LEU A 162 -0.06 -15.70 -3.89
C LEU A 162 -0.16 -16.39 -2.54
N ALA A 163 -1.36 -16.87 -2.22
CA ALA A 163 -1.55 -17.66 -1.01
C ALA A 163 -0.85 -19.02 -1.17
N GLU A 164 -0.03 -19.39 -0.19
CA GLU A 164 0.68 -20.67 -0.13
C GLU A 164 0.16 -21.47 1.08
N PRO A 165 0.15 -22.82 1.03
CA PRO A 165 -0.18 -23.63 2.19
C PRO A 165 0.91 -23.57 3.26
N SER A 166 0.52 -23.73 4.52
CA SER A 166 1.44 -23.78 5.67
C SER A 166 2.36 -22.57 5.81
N LEU A 167 1.93 -21.41 5.32
CA LEU A 167 2.69 -20.17 5.43
C LEU A 167 2.65 -19.67 6.87
N ASN A 168 3.78 -19.17 7.35
CA ASN A 168 3.88 -18.51 8.64
C ASN A 168 4.80 -17.30 8.49
N SER A 169 4.25 -16.19 8.03
CA SER A 169 5.01 -15.00 7.68
C SER A 169 4.82 -13.89 8.70
N MET A 170 5.88 -13.10 8.91
CA MET A 170 5.80 -11.82 9.62
C MET A 170 5.89 -10.71 8.57
N LEU A 171 4.89 -9.83 8.55
CA LEU A 171 4.81 -8.71 7.61
C LEU A 171 5.05 -7.41 8.36
N TYR A 172 5.85 -6.52 7.77
CA TYR A 172 6.20 -5.20 8.33
C TYR A 172 5.75 -4.07 7.39
N PRO A 173 4.48 -3.67 7.43
CA PRO A 173 3.99 -2.50 6.70
C PRO A 173 4.69 -1.22 7.18
N LYS A 174 4.88 -0.26 6.26
CA LYS A 174 5.54 1.02 6.53
C LYS A 174 4.76 2.17 5.95
N MET A 175 4.76 3.33 6.60
CA MET A 175 4.16 4.57 6.08
C MET A 175 5.08 5.24 5.04
N THR A 176 5.53 4.45 4.06
CA THR A 176 6.37 4.90 2.95
C THR A 176 5.56 4.78 1.67
N TYR A 177 5.33 5.90 0.99
CA TYR A 177 4.46 5.99 -0.16
C TYR A 177 5.23 6.42 -1.41
N TYR A 178 4.69 6.05 -2.56
CA TYR A 178 5.20 6.42 -3.87
C TYR A 178 4.12 7.14 -4.65
N VAL A 179 4.42 8.34 -5.13
CA VAL A 179 3.52 9.13 -5.96
C VAL A 179 4.08 9.24 -7.37
N ALA A 180 3.23 8.97 -8.35
CA ALA A 180 3.56 9.09 -9.76
C ALA A 180 2.35 9.58 -10.57
N THR A 181 2.56 9.86 -11.86
CA THR A 181 1.48 10.28 -12.77
C THR A 181 1.13 9.20 -13.77
N GLY A 182 -0.15 8.97 -14.05
CA GLY A 182 -0.58 7.99 -15.06
C GLY A 182 -2.03 7.53 -14.94
N SER A 183 -2.45 6.73 -15.92
CA SER A 183 -3.82 6.18 -16.00
C SER A 183 -3.88 4.77 -15.42
N TRP A 184 -3.73 4.66 -14.11
CA TRP A 184 -3.81 3.38 -13.38
C TRP A 184 -5.19 3.19 -12.73
N GLN A 185 -5.44 2.00 -12.18
CA GLN A 185 -6.64 1.71 -11.39
C GLN A 185 -6.30 1.20 -9.99
N PRO A 186 -7.07 1.55 -8.94
CA PRO A 186 -6.90 0.97 -7.62
C PRO A 186 -6.92 -0.56 -7.63
N GLY A 187 -5.99 -1.17 -6.90
CA GLY A 187 -5.74 -2.60 -6.80
C GLY A 187 -4.89 -3.20 -7.94
N GLN A 188 -4.55 -2.44 -8.97
CA GLN A 188 -3.68 -2.90 -10.06
C GLN A 188 -2.26 -3.17 -9.55
N LEU A 189 -1.62 -4.25 -10.01
CA LEU A 189 -0.22 -4.53 -9.69
C LEU A 189 0.70 -3.48 -10.32
N VAL A 190 1.69 -3.02 -9.56
CA VAL A 190 2.67 -2.01 -9.99
C VAL A 190 4.02 -2.69 -10.19
N ASP A 191 4.53 -2.60 -11.41
CA ASP A 191 5.96 -2.80 -11.69
C ASP A 191 6.66 -1.44 -11.61
N ARG A 192 7.55 -1.26 -10.62
CA ARG A 192 8.30 -0.02 -10.41
C ARG A 192 9.27 0.31 -11.56
N ASN A 193 9.62 -0.67 -12.40
CA ASN A 193 10.44 -0.41 -13.58
C ASN A 193 9.61 0.07 -14.77
N ALA A 194 8.29 -0.14 -14.72
CA ALA A 194 7.35 0.28 -15.77
C ALA A 194 6.72 1.65 -15.49
N ILE A 195 6.92 2.23 -14.29
CA ILE A 195 6.47 3.58 -13.97
C ILE A 195 7.51 4.61 -14.43
N GLY A 196 7.04 5.76 -14.91
CA GLY A 196 7.90 6.90 -15.21
C GLY A 196 8.43 7.57 -13.95
N LYS A 197 8.72 8.87 -14.02
CA LYS A 197 9.20 9.65 -12.86
C LYS A 197 8.21 9.56 -11.69
N TYR A 198 8.75 9.36 -10.50
CA TYR A 198 7.98 9.26 -9.25
C TYR A 198 8.72 9.92 -8.09
N VAL A 199 8.05 10.04 -6.96
CA VAL A 199 8.66 10.49 -5.70
C VAL A 199 8.28 9.52 -4.59
N LYS A 200 9.29 9.14 -3.81
CA LYS A 200 9.10 8.36 -2.59
C LYS A 200 9.01 9.31 -1.41
N VAL A 201 8.02 9.08 -0.55
CA VAL A 201 7.70 9.90 0.63
C VAL A 201 7.66 8.96 1.83
N ASP A 202 8.61 9.09 2.73
CA ASP A 202 8.76 8.26 3.91
C ASP A 202 8.45 9.04 5.18
N PHE A 203 7.35 8.66 5.84
CA PHE A 203 6.89 9.25 7.09
C PHE A 203 7.43 8.53 8.34
N GLU A 204 8.25 7.49 8.19
CA GLU A 204 8.84 6.77 9.32
C GLU A 204 9.72 7.71 10.16
N GLY A 205 9.32 7.94 11.41
CA GLY A 205 9.99 8.86 12.34
C GLY A 205 9.67 10.34 12.14
N ALA A 206 8.67 10.68 11.32
CA ALA A 206 8.23 12.06 11.13
C ALA A 206 7.69 12.67 12.45
N LYS A 207 7.89 13.98 12.62
CA LYS A 207 7.29 14.75 13.72
C LYS A 207 5.92 15.29 13.35
N ILE A 208 5.78 15.70 12.09
CA ILE A 208 4.53 16.14 11.49
C ILE A 208 4.33 15.27 10.26
N PHE A 209 3.19 14.57 10.18
CA PHE A 209 2.91 13.62 9.11
C PHE A 209 2.41 14.35 7.84
N LYS A 210 3.19 15.32 7.35
CA LYS A 210 2.86 16.13 6.18
C LYS A 210 4.06 16.32 5.25
N ALA A 211 3.89 15.94 3.99
CA ALA A 211 4.79 16.26 2.89
C ALA A 211 4.19 17.34 1.99
N VAL A 212 5.03 18.22 1.45
CA VAL A 212 4.66 19.28 0.51
C VAL A 212 5.56 19.17 -0.71
N LEU A 213 4.96 18.88 -1.86
CA LEU A 213 5.69 18.56 -3.08
C LEU A 213 5.21 19.42 -4.23
N THR A 214 6.08 19.67 -5.20
CA THR A 214 5.72 20.28 -6.48
C THR A 214 6.17 19.37 -7.62
N LEU A 215 5.25 19.05 -8.52
CA LEU A 215 5.58 18.44 -9.81
C LEU A 215 5.81 19.57 -10.82
N GLN A 216 7.07 19.79 -11.18
CA GLN A 216 7.52 20.90 -12.04
C GLN A 216 7.06 20.75 -13.50
N SER A 217 7.16 21.84 -14.27
CA SER A 217 6.84 21.88 -15.70
C SER A 217 7.63 20.90 -16.58
N ASN A 218 8.79 20.44 -16.11
CA ASN A 218 9.61 19.40 -16.76
C ASN A 218 9.32 17.97 -16.25
N GLY A 219 8.29 17.81 -15.41
CA GLY A 219 7.90 16.56 -14.78
C GLY A 219 8.80 16.11 -13.63
N ASN A 220 9.71 16.96 -13.14
CA ASN A 220 10.53 16.63 -11.98
C ASN A 220 9.78 16.90 -10.68
N TRP A 221 9.97 16.03 -9.70
CA TRP A 221 9.50 16.20 -8.33
C TRP A 221 10.50 16.98 -7.49
N VAL A 222 9.99 17.88 -6.65
CA VAL A 222 10.78 18.67 -5.69
C VAL A 222 10.00 18.88 -4.38
N ASP A 223 10.72 18.99 -3.26
CA ASP A 223 10.24 19.52 -1.98
C ASP A 223 10.60 21.02 -1.92
N GLU A 224 9.74 21.88 -2.49
CA GLU A 224 10.01 23.32 -2.59
C GLU A 224 10.18 23.94 -1.20
N GLY A 225 11.40 24.43 -0.92
CA GLY A 225 11.73 25.07 0.36
C GLY A 225 12.00 24.09 1.52
N ASN A 226 12.20 22.79 1.24
CA ASN A 226 12.50 21.78 2.25
C ASN A 226 11.43 21.67 3.36
N GLN A 227 10.16 21.92 3.02
CA GLN A 227 9.06 21.91 3.99
C GLN A 227 8.81 20.50 4.54
N SER A 228 8.93 19.47 3.69
CA SER A 228 8.79 18.08 4.12
C SER A 228 9.95 17.69 5.04
N LEU A 229 11.17 18.13 4.72
CA LEU A 229 12.33 17.93 5.59
C LEU A 229 12.18 18.61 6.96
N ALA A 230 11.60 19.80 7.03
CA ALA A 230 11.31 20.49 8.29
C ALA A 230 10.35 19.68 9.18
N ASN A 231 9.45 18.91 8.56
CA ASN A 231 8.52 17.99 9.23
C ASN A 231 9.16 16.63 9.59
N GLN A 232 10.44 16.42 9.22
CA GLN A 232 11.17 15.16 9.31
C GLN A 232 10.59 14.05 8.42
N VAL A 233 9.91 14.42 7.34
CA VAL A 233 9.48 13.51 6.29
C VAL A 233 10.61 13.43 5.25
N LYS A 234 11.05 12.20 4.92
CA LYS A 234 12.08 12.03 3.89
C LYS A 234 11.42 11.96 2.52
N VAL A 235 11.92 12.77 1.59
CA VAL A 235 11.42 12.84 0.22
C VAL A 235 12.56 12.50 -0.73
N GLU A 236 12.35 11.51 -1.58
CA GLU A 236 13.34 11.00 -2.53
C GLU A 236 12.75 11.06 -3.96
N PRO A 237 13.02 12.14 -4.73
CA PRO A 237 12.60 12.26 -6.11
C PRO A 237 13.36 11.30 -7.05
N HIS A 238 12.63 10.54 -7.87
CA HIS A 238 13.17 9.72 -8.95
C HIS A 238 12.83 10.39 -10.30
N ASN A 239 13.70 11.31 -10.70
CA ASN A 239 13.49 12.20 -11.85
C ASN A 239 14.11 11.67 -13.16
N THR A 240 14.69 10.48 -13.15
CA THR A 240 15.28 9.81 -14.32
C THR A 240 14.32 8.76 -14.88
N GLN A 241 14.25 8.65 -16.20
CA GLN A 241 13.72 7.46 -16.90
C GLN A 241 14.88 6.58 -17.35
#